data_AF-A0A2G9V2B9-F1
#
_entry.id   AF-A0A2G9V2B9-F1
#
_cell.length_a   1.000
_cell.length_b   1.000
_cell.length_c   1.000
_cell.angle_alpha   90.00
_cell.angle_beta   90.00
_cell.angle_gamma   90.00
#
_symmetry.space_group_name_H-M   'P 1'
#
loop_
_entity.id
_entity.type
_entity.pdbx_description
1 polymer ?
#
loop_
_entity_poly.entity_id
_entity_poly.type
_entity_poly.pdbx_seq_one_letter_code
_entity_poly.pdbx_strand_id
1 'polypeptide(L)'
;MLCPSHGHPFIATALMMVKFGYAGFVTLDHREDGTTNMMKDGKLFRVVEPNCFDTPARLRDMDEAKVNVQCLSTVPVMFSYWAKPEHTEEVSRFVNDDLLAQCKLAPSRLIPFGTLPMNDIPRAVESFKAARVASLNHLTRTSQSDINLHLSTTMHKQRRKISETFE
;
A
#
# COMPACT_ATOMS: atom_id res chain seq x y z
N MET A 1 -3.21 3.84 4.71
CA MET A 1 -2.48 3.23 3.58
C MET A 1 -1.48 2.24 4.13
N LEU A 2 -1.44 1.05 3.56
CA LEU A 2 -0.49 -0.03 3.89
C LEU A 2 0.64 -0.03 2.85
N CYS A 3 1.87 -0.07 3.34
CA CYS A 3 3.08 -0.44 2.64
C CYS A 3 3.25 -1.97 2.78
N PRO A 4 3.79 -2.69 1.79
CA PRO A 4 4.02 -4.13 1.91
C PRO A 4 4.79 -4.51 3.18
N SER A 5 4.34 -5.59 3.85
CA SER A 5 4.77 -5.91 5.21
C SER A 5 6.17 -6.51 5.35
N HIS A 6 6.74 -6.40 6.56
CA HIS A 6 8.05 -6.95 6.95
C HIS A 6 8.14 -8.50 6.85
N GLY A 7 7.01 -9.21 6.82
CA GLY A 7 6.94 -10.68 6.94
C GLY A 7 7.06 -11.46 5.62
N HIS A 8 6.86 -10.80 4.48
CA HIS A 8 7.21 -11.33 3.17
C HIS A 8 8.06 -10.28 2.46
N PRO A 9 9.32 -10.63 2.18
CA PRO A 9 10.45 -9.76 2.43
C PRO A 9 10.46 -8.55 1.48
N PHE A 10 11.13 -7.47 1.91
CA PHE A 10 12.04 -6.55 1.19
C PHE A 10 12.35 -6.75 -0.32
N ILE A 11 12.11 -7.94 -0.83
CA ILE A 11 12.41 -8.48 -2.14
C ILE A 11 11.29 -8.19 -3.15
N ALA A 12 10.05 -7.92 -2.78
CA ALA A 12 8.94 -7.89 -3.75
C ALA A 12 9.15 -6.95 -4.95
N THR A 13 9.58 -5.72 -4.73
CA THR A 13 9.74 -4.71 -5.79
C THR A 13 11.14 -4.69 -6.40
N ALA A 14 12.17 -5.07 -5.65
CA ALA A 14 13.48 -5.39 -6.23
C ALA A 14 13.38 -6.60 -7.18
N LEU A 15 12.59 -7.60 -6.80
CA LEU A 15 12.25 -8.77 -7.62
C LEU A 15 11.42 -8.38 -8.82
N MET A 16 10.52 -7.40 -8.74
CA MET A 16 9.81 -6.88 -9.93
C MET A 16 10.78 -6.30 -10.97
N MET A 17 11.81 -5.55 -10.54
CA MET A 17 12.81 -5.04 -11.48
C MET A 17 13.60 -6.18 -12.15
N VAL A 18 14.01 -7.19 -11.38
CA VAL A 18 14.71 -8.37 -11.91
C VAL A 18 13.80 -9.20 -12.81
N LYS A 19 12.54 -9.38 -12.42
CA LYS A 19 11.55 -10.21 -13.09
C LYS A 19 11.08 -9.61 -14.41
N PHE A 20 10.82 -8.30 -14.43
CA PHE A 20 10.29 -7.60 -15.60
C PHE A 20 11.40 -7.05 -16.51
N GLY A 21 12.64 -6.96 -16.01
CA GLY A 21 13.80 -6.52 -16.77
C GLY A 21 13.88 -5.01 -17.00
N TYR A 22 13.18 -4.20 -16.19
CA TYR A 22 13.26 -2.74 -16.26
C TYR A 22 13.01 -2.05 -14.91
N ALA A 23 13.54 -0.83 -14.77
CA ALA A 23 13.47 -0.01 -13.55
C ALA A 23 12.12 0.75 -13.42
N GLY A 24 11.93 1.50 -12.33
CA GLY A 24 10.71 2.29 -12.10
C GLY A 24 9.87 1.85 -10.90
N PHE A 25 10.13 0.65 -10.37
CA PHE A 25 9.43 0.10 -9.20
C PHE A 25 10.03 0.62 -7.88
N VAL A 26 9.18 0.73 -6.86
CA VAL A 26 9.56 1.30 -5.55
C VAL A 26 10.22 0.26 -4.68
N THR A 27 11.45 0.48 -4.23
CA THR A 27 12.13 -0.39 -3.25
C THR A 27 11.94 0.13 -1.83
N LEU A 28 12.07 -0.78 -0.86
CA LEU A 28 12.04 -0.44 0.57
C LEU A 28 13.43 -0.67 1.15
N ASP A 29 13.90 0.28 1.96
CA ASP A 29 15.18 0.26 2.66
C ASP A 29 14.90 0.47 4.17
N HIS A 30 14.88 -0.61 4.95
CA HIS A 30 14.58 -0.54 6.39
C HIS A 30 15.82 -0.06 7.15
N ARG A 31 15.58 0.87 8.07
CA ARG A 31 16.60 1.53 8.86
C ARG A 31 16.65 0.95 10.27
N GLU A 32 17.80 1.06 10.92
CA GLU A 32 18.00 0.60 12.31
C GLU A 32 17.12 1.35 13.31
N ASP A 33 16.69 2.57 12.97
CA ASP A 33 15.75 3.39 13.77
C ASP A 33 14.29 2.90 13.71
N GLY A 34 14.02 1.80 12.99
CA GLY A 34 12.70 1.20 12.84
C GLY A 34 11.84 1.84 11.74
N THR A 35 12.28 2.94 11.12
CA THR A 35 11.62 3.52 9.95
C THR A 35 12.06 2.84 8.65
N THR A 36 11.36 3.14 7.55
CA THR A 36 11.68 2.59 6.24
C THR A 36 11.71 3.68 5.18
N ASN A 37 12.79 3.70 4.41
CA ASN A 37 12.92 4.51 3.22
C ASN A 37 12.21 3.84 2.04
N MET A 38 11.19 4.48 1.49
CA MET A 38 10.67 4.15 0.17
C MET A 38 11.53 4.83 -0.89
N MET A 39 12.16 4.05 -1.74
CA MET A 39 13.07 4.51 -2.78
C MET A 39 12.45 4.27 -4.16
N LYS A 40 12.50 5.25 -5.06
CA LYS A 40 12.06 5.10 -6.46
C LYS A 40 13.16 5.60 -7.37
N ASP A 41 13.60 4.78 -8.32
CA ASP A 41 14.67 5.12 -9.26
C ASP A 41 15.95 5.64 -8.57
N GLY A 42 16.31 5.00 -7.44
CA GLY A 42 17.47 5.36 -6.63
C GLY A 42 17.31 6.63 -5.78
N LYS A 43 16.15 7.29 -5.81
CA LYS A 43 15.86 8.50 -5.03
C LYS A 43 14.93 8.19 -3.86
N LEU A 44 15.14 8.86 -2.73
CA LEU A 44 14.22 8.81 -1.60
C LEU A 44 12.88 9.43 -2.02
N PHE A 45 11.83 8.62 -2.00
CA PHE A 45 10.46 9.04 -2.26
C PHE A 45 9.76 9.47 -0.97
N ARG A 46 9.85 8.65 0.07
CA ARG A 46 9.20 8.91 1.36
C ARG A 46 9.81 8.06 2.47
N VAL A 47 9.94 8.60 3.68
CA VAL A 47 10.19 7.82 4.89
C VAL A 47 8.85 7.40 5.50
N VAL A 48 8.71 6.12 5.84
CA VAL A 48 7.49 5.56 6.44
C VAL A 48 7.78 4.95 7.81
N GLU A 49 6.85 5.16 8.72
CA GLU A 49 6.88 4.63 10.09
C GLU A 49 6.38 3.17 10.11
N PRO A 50 6.67 2.40 11.19
CA PRO A 50 6.23 1.02 11.34
C PRO A 50 4.74 0.81 11.06
N ASN A 51 3.88 1.73 11.50
CA ASN A 51 2.43 1.66 11.24
C ASN A 51 2.03 1.63 9.75
N CYS A 52 2.94 1.91 8.80
CA CYS A 52 2.69 1.72 7.37
C CYS A 52 2.78 0.25 6.97
N PHE A 53 3.64 -0.57 7.58
CA PHE A 53 3.94 -1.93 7.13
C PHE A 53 3.80 -3.02 8.22
N ASP A 54 3.68 -2.62 9.48
CA ASP A 54 3.51 -3.50 10.64
C ASP A 54 2.08 -3.41 11.18
N THR A 55 1.34 -4.51 11.06
CA THR A 55 -0.06 -4.60 11.49
C THR A 55 -0.22 -4.42 13.02
N PRO A 56 0.59 -5.07 13.88
CA PRO A 56 0.62 -4.77 15.32
C PRO A 56 0.82 -3.29 15.68
N ALA A 57 1.80 -2.60 15.07
CA ALA A 57 1.97 -1.16 15.29
C ALA A 57 0.74 -0.36 14.90
N ARG A 58 0.14 -0.69 13.75
CA ARG A 58 -1.10 -0.05 13.31
C ARG A 58 -2.27 -0.26 14.28
N LEU A 59 -2.44 -1.46 14.82
CA LEU A 59 -3.53 -1.74 15.76
C LEU A 59 -3.37 -0.92 17.05
N ARG A 60 -2.13 -0.75 17.54
CA ARG A 60 -1.86 0.15 18.68
C ARG A 60 -2.26 1.59 18.37
N ASP A 61 -1.84 2.11 17.22
CA ASP A 61 -2.22 3.46 16.77
C ASP A 61 -3.74 3.61 16.62
N MET A 62 -4.42 2.58 16.11
CA MET A 62 -5.88 2.55 15.99
C MET A 62 -6.56 2.61 17.37
N ASP A 63 -6.06 1.89 18.35
CA ASP A 63 -6.61 1.88 19.71
C ASP A 63 -6.39 3.24 20.40
N GLU A 64 -5.20 3.83 20.28
CA GLU A 64 -4.91 5.18 20.77
C GLU A 64 -5.80 6.26 20.12
N ALA A 65 -6.05 6.11 18.81
CA ALA A 65 -6.92 7.00 18.04
C ALA A 65 -8.41 6.67 18.19
N LYS A 66 -8.78 5.62 18.94
CA LYS A 66 -10.16 5.12 19.09
C LYS A 66 -10.84 4.80 17.76
N VAL A 67 -10.09 4.24 16.81
CA VAL A 67 -10.57 3.81 15.48
C VAL A 67 -10.97 2.32 15.55
N ASN A 68 -12.26 2.03 15.47
CA ASN A 68 -12.77 0.65 15.56
C ASN A 68 -12.48 -0.17 14.30
N VAL A 69 -12.59 0.39 13.10
CA VAL A 69 -12.37 -0.35 11.85
C VAL A 69 -11.61 0.54 10.87
N GLN A 70 -10.63 -0.03 10.16
CA GLN A 70 -9.87 0.66 9.13
C GLN A 70 -9.89 -0.12 7.81
N CYS A 71 -10.24 0.58 6.73
CA CYS A 71 -10.05 0.07 5.37
C CYS A 71 -8.60 0.31 4.94
N LEU A 72 -7.93 -0.76 4.50
CA LEU A 72 -6.54 -0.73 4.08
C LEU A 72 -6.44 -0.82 2.57
N SER A 73 -5.79 0.16 1.95
CA SER A 73 -5.38 0.16 0.56
C SER A 73 -3.87 0.35 0.44
N THR A 74 -3.33 -0.02 -0.72
CA THR A 74 -1.91 0.22 -1.03
C THR A 74 -1.62 1.71 -1.25
N VAL A 75 -0.35 2.09 -1.16
CA VAL A 75 0.13 3.44 -1.49
C VAL A 75 0.07 3.69 -3.01
N PRO A 76 -0.39 4.87 -3.48
CA PRO A 76 -0.62 5.11 -4.91
C PRO A 76 0.58 4.90 -5.83
N VAL A 77 1.80 5.07 -5.32
CA VAL A 77 3.03 4.82 -6.10
C VAL A 77 3.17 3.36 -6.52
N MET A 78 2.49 2.43 -5.84
CA MET A 78 2.48 0.99 -6.17
C MET A 78 1.53 0.63 -7.32
N PHE A 79 0.65 1.54 -7.76
CA PHE A 79 -0.28 1.25 -8.87
C PHE A 79 0.43 0.93 -10.18
N SER A 80 1.63 1.48 -10.39
CA SER A 80 2.50 1.12 -11.52
C SER A 80 1.84 1.20 -12.91
N TYR A 81 0.85 2.08 -13.11
CA TYR A 81 0.11 2.20 -14.38
C TYR A 81 0.97 2.63 -15.58
N TRP A 82 2.21 3.05 -15.34
CA TRP A 82 3.22 3.31 -16.36
C TRP A 82 3.88 2.03 -16.91
N ALA A 83 3.77 0.92 -16.20
CA ALA A 83 4.35 -0.37 -16.58
C ALA A 83 3.52 -1.05 -17.69
N LYS A 84 4.05 -2.14 -18.25
CA LYS A 84 3.28 -2.98 -19.18
C LYS A 84 2.02 -3.53 -18.47
N PRO A 85 0.87 -3.64 -19.16
CA PRO A 85 -0.37 -4.13 -18.56
C PRO A 85 -0.25 -5.46 -17.81
N GLU A 86 0.50 -6.41 -18.37
CA GLU A 86 0.72 -7.75 -17.81
C GLU A 86 1.47 -7.67 -16.49
N HIS A 87 2.46 -6.78 -16.42
CA HIS A 87 3.26 -6.57 -15.23
C HIS A 87 2.48 -5.80 -14.16
N THR A 88 1.59 -4.90 -14.59
CA THR A 88 0.70 -4.16 -13.69
C THR A 88 -0.30 -5.10 -13.03
N GLU A 89 -0.82 -6.09 -13.77
CA GLU A 89 -1.67 -7.14 -13.25
C GLU A 89 -0.95 -7.96 -12.18
N GLU A 90 0.29 -8.37 -12.47
CA GLU A 90 1.10 -9.14 -11.52
C GLU A 90 1.44 -8.34 -10.25
N VAL A 91 1.80 -7.05 -10.41
CA VAL A 91 2.01 -6.13 -9.27
C VAL A 91 0.73 -6.02 -8.44
N SER A 92 -0.43 -5.84 -9.10
CA SER A 92 -1.72 -5.71 -8.43
C SER A 92 -2.05 -6.97 -7.64
N ARG A 93 -1.82 -8.16 -8.20
CA ARG A 93 -2.02 -9.44 -7.54
C ARG A 93 -1.12 -9.57 -6.30
N PHE A 94 0.17 -9.31 -6.46
CA PHE A 94 1.14 -9.35 -5.36
C PHE A 94 0.72 -8.44 -4.20
N VAL A 95 0.37 -7.20 -4.49
CA VAL A 95 -0.06 -6.22 -3.49
C VAL A 95 -1.35 -6.66 -2.79
N ASN A 96 -2.31 -7.20 -3.55
CA ASN A 96 -3.58 -7.65 -3.01
C ASN A 96 -3.41 -8.87 -2.09
N ASP A 97 -2.49 -9.78 -2.41
CA ASP A 97 -2.20 -10.95 -1.61
C ASP A 97 -1.57 -10.57 -0.26
N ASP A 98 -0.58 -9.67 -0.25
CA ASP A 98 0.00 -9.15 1.00
C ASP A 98 -1.05 -8.39 1.83
N LEU A 99 -1.84 -7.53 1.19
CA LEU A 99 -2.91 -6.79 1.85
C LEU A 99 -3.93 -7.72 2.52
N LEU A 100 -4.34 -8.78 1.84
CA LEU A 100 -5.23 -9.79 2.41
C LEU A 100 -4.55 -10.52 3.58
N ALA A 101 -3.28 -10.88 3.45
CA ALA A 101 -2.52 -11.52 4.52
C ALA A 101 -2.45 -10.64 5.78
N GLN A 102 -2.25 -9.33 5.62
CA GLN A 102 -2.24 -8.37 6.73
C GLN A 102 -3.62 -8.22 7.37
N CYS A 103 -4.69 -8.07 6.58
CA CYS A 103 -6.04 -7.96 7.13
C CYS A 103 -6.49 -9.21 7.88
N LYS A 104 -5.99 -10.41 7.50
CA LYS A 104 -6.25 -11.67 8.21
C LYS A 104 -5.71 -11.69 9.64
N LEU A 105 -4.76 -10.83 9.99
CA LEU A 105 -4.24 -10.72 11.36
C LEU A 105 -5.25 -10.06 12.31
N ALA A 106 -6.17 -9.25 11.79
CA ALA A 106 -7.23 -8.60 12.58
C ALA A 106 -8.52 -8.41 11.75
N PRO A 107 -9.20 -9.50 11.36
CA PRO A 107 -10.29 -9.47 10.37
C PRO A 107 -11.54 -8.72 10.84
N SER A 108 -11.72 -8.52 12.15
CA SER A 108 -12.80 -7.70 12.71
C SER A 108 -12.50 -6.21 12.73
N ARG A 109 -11.24 -5.82 12.49
CA ARG A 109 -10.74 -4.44 12.59
C ARG A 109 -10.21 -3.91 11.25
N LEU A 110 -9.76 -4.79 10.35
CA LEU A 110 -9.08 -4.44 9.10
C LEU A 110 -9.83 -4.98 7.90
N ILE A 111 -10.19 -4.10 6.98
CA ILE A 111 -10.89 -4.43 5.74
C ILE A 111 -9.94 -4.21 4.56
N PRO A 112 -9.59 -5.25 3.78
CA PRO A 112 -8.71 -5.08 2.62
C PRO A 112 -9.43 -4.35 1.49
N PHE A 113 -8.67 -3.55 0.77
CA PHE A 113 -9.13 -2.74 -0.34
C PHE A 113 -8.09 -2.80 -1.47
N GLY A 114 -8.28 -3.79 -2.34
CA GLY A 114 -7.28 -4.14 -3.37
C GLY A 114 -7.17 -3.13 -4.51
N THR A 115 -6.14 -3.31 -5.32
CA THR A 115 -5.85 -2.55 -6.53
C THR A 115 -6.02 -3.40 -7.79
N LEU A 116 -6.22 -2.75 -8.94
CA LEU A 116 -6.44 -3.36 -10.24
C LEU A 116 -5.51 -2.72 -11.29
N PRO A 117 -5.15 -3.46 -12.36
CA PRO A 117 -4.34 -2.94 -13.47
C PRO A 117 -5.15 -2.01 -14.38
N MET A 118 -5.43 -0.80 -13.91
CA MET A 118 -6.32 0.16 -14.61
C MET A 118 -5.76 0.73 -15.91
N ASN A 119 -4.50 0.44 -16.26
CA ASN A 119 -3.92 0.75 -17.57
C ASN A 119 -4.44 -0.17 -18.69
N ASP A 120 -5.14 -1.26 -18.37
CA ASP A 120 -5.81 -2.15 -19.33
C ASP A 120 -7.17 -2.61 -18.77
N ILE A 121 -8.24 -2.02 -19.29
CA ILE A 121 -9.61 -2.24 -18.80
C ILE A 121 -10.04 -3.72 -18.92
N PRO A 122 -9.87 -4.40 -20.07
CA PRO A 122 -10.13 -5.84 -20.16
C PRO A 122 -9.42 -6.65 -19.06
N ARG A 123 -8.11 -6.42 -18.83
CA ARG A 123 -7.37 -7.12 -17.77
C ARG A 123 -7.86 -6.77 -16.38
N ALA A 124 -8.22 -5.51 -16.12
CA ALA A 124 -8.77 -5.08 -14.84
C ALA A 124 -10.09 -5.81 -14.54
N VAL A 125 -10.96 -5.95 -15.56
CA VAL A 125 -12.22 -6.68 -15.44
C VAL A 125 -11.98 -8.17 -15.19
N GLU A 126 -11.06 -8.80 -15.90
CA GLU A 126 -10.72 -10.22 -15.68
C GLU A 126 -10.08 -10.43 -14.30
N SER A 127 -9.17 -9.55 -13.88
CA SER A 127 -8.56 -9.57 -12.55
C SER A 127 -9.62 -9.43 -11.45
N PHE A 128 -10.58 -8.53 -11.64
CA PHE A 128 -11.70 -8.35 -10.71
C PHE A 128 -12.58 -9.60 -10.61
N LYS A 129 -12.90 -10.24 -11.73
CA LYS A 129 -13.65 -11.50 -11.75
C LYS A 129 -12.88 -12.65 -11.11
N ALA A 130 -11.57 -12.73 -11.36
CA ALA A 130 -10.68 -13.77 -10.84
C ALA A 130 -10.47 -13.65 -9.32
N ALA A 131 -10.42 -12.42 -8.79
CA ALA A 131 -10.29 -12.14 -7.36
C ALA A 131 -11.57 -12.43 -6.55
N ARG A 132 -12.49 -13.24 -7.09
CA ARG A 132 -13.60 -13.85 -6.34
C ARG A 132 -13.01 -14.55 -5.11
N VAL A 133 -13.49 -14.13 -3.93
CA VAL A 133 -13.23 -14.67 -2.58
C VAL A 133 -12.22 -13.86 -1.74
N ALA A 134 -12.79 -13.21 -0.72
CA ALA A 134 -12.20 -12.58 0.47
C ALA A 134 -11.92 -11.06 0.48
N SER A 135 -11.43 -10.43 -0.60
CA SER A 135 -10.81 -9.10 -0.47
C SER A 135 -11.56 -7.89 -1.04
N LEU A 136 -12.66 -8.06 -1.79
CA LEU A 136 -13.13 -7.03 -2.74
C LEU A 136 -14.66 -6.75 -2.75
N ASN A 137 -15.35 -6.84 -1.60
CA ASN A 137 -16.74 -6.32 -1.53
C ASN A 137 -16.81 -4.78 -1.53
N HIS A 138 -15.68 -4.12 -1.35
CA HIS A 138 -15.55 -2.67 -1.41
C HIS A 138 -14.40 -2.36 -2.36
N LEU A 139 -14.71 -1.95 -3.59
CA LEU A 139 -13.74 -1.45 -4.56
C LEU A 139 -14.01 0.02 -4.83
N THR A 140 -12.93 0.79 -4.98
CA THR A 140 -12.99 2.20 -5.26
C THR A 140 -13.06 2.33 -6.77
N ARG A 141 -14.20 2.75 -7.29
CA ARG A 141 -14.18 3.75 -8.35
C ARG A 141 -13.81 5.07 -7.69
N THR A 142 -12.53 5.33 -7.44
CA THR A 142 -12.16 6.65 -6.93
C THR A 142 -11.01 7.24 -7.70
N SER A 143 -11.30 8.39 -8.28
CA SER A 143 -10.30 9.40 -8.59
C SER A 143 -9.46 9.71 -7.35
N GLN A 144 -8.22 10.14 -7.54
CA GLN A 144 -7.25 10.48 -6.50
C GLN A 144 -7.81 11.41 -5.39
N SER A 145 -8.90 12.14 -5.64
CA SER A 145 -9.53 13.08 -4.72
C SER A 145 -10.38 12.44 -3.61
N ASP A 146 -11.06 11.31 -3.86
CA ASP A 146 -12.02 10.78 -2.86
C ASP A 146 -11.33 10.04 -1.71
N ILE A 147 -10.08 9.58 -1.94
CA ILE A 147 -9.22 8.99 -0.91
C ILE A 147 -8.88 10.03 0.17
N ASN A 148 -8.85 11.33 -0.15
CA ASN A 148 -8.46 12.37 0.80
C ASN A 148 -9.54 12.73 1.82
N LEU A 149 -10.82 12.41 1.59
CA LEU A 149 -11.89 12.88 2.48
C LEU A 149 -11.99 12.07 3.79
N HIS A 150 -11.53 10.81 3.80
CA HIS A 150 -11.49 9.97 5.02
C HIS A 150 -10.11 9.94 5.71
N LEU A 151 -9.11 10.60 5.14
CA LEU A 151 -7.72 10.66 5.66
C LEU A 151 -7.45 11.87 6.58
N SER A 152 -8.42 12.78 6.73
CA SER A 152 -8.23 14.08 7.38
C SER A 152 -7.85 13.99 8.87
N THR A 153 -8.35 13.00 9.62
CA THR A 153 -8.08 12.89 11.07
C THR A 153 -6.74 12.23 11.40
N THR A 154 -6.29 11.24 10.62
CA THR A 154 -4.98 10.58 10.86
C THR A 154 -3.82 11.43 10.33
N MET A 155 -4.00 12.14 9.21
CA MET A 155 -2.95 12.99 8.63
C MET A 155 -2.73 14.32 9.37
N HIS A 156 -3.65 14.74 10.25
CA HIS A 156 -3.50 15.99 10.99
C HIS A 156 -2.37 15.95 12.04
N LYS A 157 -2.03 14.76 12.57
CA LYS A 157 -0.85 14.59 13.44
C LYS A 157 0.46 14.60 12.65
N GLN A 158 0.50 14.04 11.44
CA GLN A 158 1.70 14.02 10.60
C GLN A 158 1.99 15.37 9.92
N ARG A 159 0.97 16.20 9.67
CA ARG A 159 1.15 17.54 9.07
C ARG A 159 1.77 18.56 10.02
N ARG A 160 1.59 18.43 11.35
CA ARG A 160 2.18 19.35 12.35
C ARG A 160 3.67 19.11 12.58
N LYS A 161 4.14 17.86 12.53
CA LYS A 161 5.59 17.57 12.65
C LYS A 161 6.40 18.04 11.45
N ILE A 162 5.82 18.03 10.25
CA ILE A 162 6.51 18.49 9.03
C ILE A 162 6.69 20.02 9.02
N SER A 163 5.80 20.80 9.64
CA SER A 163 5.99 22.26 9.74
C SER A 163 7.02 22.68 10.78
N GLU A 164 7.40 21.80 11.71
CA GLU A 164 8.40 22.10 12.76
C GLU A 164 9.83 21.65 12.36
N THR A 165 9.99 20.98 11.21
CA THR A 165 11.30 20.50 10.72
C THR A 165 11.83 21.35 9.56
N PHE A 166 11.16 22.45 9.23
CA PHE A 166 11.59 23.44 8.23
C PHE A 166 11.50 24.86 8.82
N GLU A 167 12.29 25.12 9.86
CA GLU A 167 12.92 26.41 10.16
C GLU A 167 14.41 26.17 10.46
#